data_AF-A0A523TYX8-F1
#
_entry.id   AF-A0A523TYX8-F1
#
_cell.length_a   1.000
_cell.length_b   1.000
_cell.length_c   1.000
_cell.angle_alpha   90.00
_cell.angle_beta   90.00
_cell.angle_gamma   90.00
#
_symmetry.space_group_name_H-M   'P 1'
#
loop_
_entity.id
_entity.type
_entity.pdbx_description
1 polymer ?
#
loop_
_entity_poly.entity_id
_entity_poly.type
_entity_poly.pdbx_seq_one_letter_code
_entity_poly.pdbx_strand_id
1 'polypeptide(L)'
;MKRSRNPNRPIILLAIIVTVIGFHLFPLFAAEHGSDEATPTHEEKSDAGHGEAAPSGEKHAEEEHGGGHGGVMLKVLFAIILILFAAKLGGEVFERMNQPGVIGELLFGVLIGNVGLLCLMYGGSNEYLAGFGEFVDWMKEKDMPIDVLAEIGVIFLLFEVGLETNVKEMMSVGLSSLLVALFGVIVP
;
A
#
# COMPACT_ATOMS: atom_id res chain seq x y z
N MET A 1 -28.70 -37.99 -3.36
CA MET A 1 -28.73 -36.57 -3.78
C MET A 1 -27.32 -36.00 -3.66
N LYS A 2 -26.52 -35.99 -4.73
CA LYS A 2 -25.14 -35.47 -4.73
C LYS A 2 -25.22 -33.94 -4.64
N ARG A 3 -24.87 -33.37 -3.47
CA ARG A 3 -24.63 -31.92 -3.35
C ARG A 3 -23.44 -31.58 -4.26
N SER A 4 -23.72 -31.03 -5.43
CA SER A 4 -22.74 -30.32 -6.26
C SER A 4 -22.22 -29.14 -5.44
N ARG A 5 -21.12 -29.34 -4.71
CA ARG A 5 -20.35 -28.22 -4.15
C ARG A 5 -19.64 -27.58 -5.34
N ASN A 6 -20.20 -26.49 -5.84
CA ASN A 6 -19.55 -25.69 -6.88
C ASN A 6 -18.18 -25.26 -6.33
N PRO A 7 -17.06 -25.57 -7.03
CA PRO A 7 -15.71 -25.34 -6.52
C PRO A 7 -15.38 -23.85 -6.36
N ASN A 8 -16.18 -22.95 -6.95
CA ASN A 8 -15.97 -21.50 -6.95
C ASN A 8 -16.65 -20.76 -5.77
N ARG A 9 -17.44 -21.45 -4.93
CA ARG A 9 -18.11 -20.83 -3.77
C ARG A 9 -17.16 -20.15 -2.77
N PRO A 10 -15.98 -20.69 -2.42
CA PRO A 10 -15.06 -20.01 -1.51
C PRO A 10 -14.42 -18.76 -2.13
N ILE A 11 -14.24 -18.71 -3.46
CA ILE A 11 -13.66 -17.56 -4.18
C ILE A 11 -14.64 -16.38 -4.14
N ILE A 12 -15.92 -16.65 -4.44
CA ILE A 12 -16.97 -15.63 -4.39
C ILE A 12 -17.16 -15.13 -2.95
N LEU A 13 -17.11 -16.02 -1.96
CA LEU A 13 -17.20 -15.64 -0.55
C LEU A 13 -16.03 -14.77 -0.09
N LEU A 14 -14.80 -15.08 -0.52
CA LEU A 14 -13.63 -14.29 -0.13
C LEU A 14 -13.62 -12.91 -0.79
N ALA A 15 -13.99 -12.81 -2.07
CA ALA A 15 -14.17 -11.52 -2.74
C ALA A 15 -15.23 -10.67 -2.03
N ILE A 16 -16.37 -11.27 -1.65
CA ILE A 16 -17.41 -10.58 -0.88
C ILE A 16 -16.90 -10.15 0.49
N ILE A 17 -16.14 -10.99 1.21
CA ILE A 17 -15.59 -10.66 2.53
C ILE A 17 -14.62 -9.48 2.44
N VAL A 18 -13.73 -9.46 1.44
CA VAL A 18 -12.78 -8.35 1.20
C VAL A 18 -13.53 -7.06 0.86
N THR A 19 -14.55 -7.13 0.00
CA THR A 19 -15.39 -5.98 -0.36
C THR A 19 -16.22 -5.46 0.83
N VAL A 20 -16.77 -6.36 1.66
CA VAL A 20 -17.63 -6.01 2.81
C VAL A 20 -16.82 -5.45 3.97
N ILE A 21 -15.62 -5.99 4.24
CA ILE A 21 -14.73 -5.47 5.29
C ILE A 21 -14.21 -4.08 4.90
N GLY A 22 -13.82 -3.87 3.64
CA GLY A 22 -13.43 -2.55 3.14
C GLY A 22 -14.57 -1.52 3.24
N PHE A 23 -15.80 -1.93 2.92
CA PHE A 23 -16.98 -1.07 3.02
C PHE A 23 -17.35 -0.68 4.46
N HIS A 24 -17.17 -1.58 5.43
CA HIS A 24 -17.58 -1.32 6.82
C HIS A 24 -16.50 -0.73 7.72
N LEU A 25 -15.22 -0.91 7.42
CA LEU A 25 -14.13 -0.39 8.26
C LEU A 25 -13.68 1.02 7.87
N PHE A 26 -13.91 1.43 6.62
CA PHE A 26 -13.55 2.77 6.11
C PHE A 26 -14.27 3.95 6.81
N PRO A 27 -15.58 3.93 7.10
CA PRO A 27 -16.23 5.04 7.79
C PRO A 27 -15.79 5.20 9.26
N LEU A 28 -15.15 4.18 9.85
CA LEU A 28 -14.59 4.28 11.20
C LEU A 28 -13.26 5.05 11.23
N PHE A 29 -12.55 5.12 10.10
CA PHE A 29 -11.30 5.86 9.95
C PHE A 29 -11.52 7.28 9.40
N ALA A 30 -12.58 7.47 8.59
CA ALA A 30 -12.93 8.78 8.02
C ALA A 30 -13.62 9.75 9.02
N ALA A 31 -14.04 9.27 10.19
CA ALA A 31 -14.81 10.07 11.15
C ALA A 31 -13.97 11.04 12.01
N GLU A 32 -12.64 11.00 11.96
CA GLU A 32 -11.78 11.84 12.82
C GLU A 32 -11.37 13.21 12.22
N HIS A 33 -11.67 13.54 10.96
CA HIS A 33 -11.19 14.79 10.33
C HIS A 33 -12.28 15.66 9.70
N GLY A 34 -13.48 15.68 10.30
CA GLY A 34 -14.67 16.31 9.72
C GLY A 34 -15.36 17.36 10.59
N SER A 35 -14.66 18.39 11.07
CA SER A 35 -15.30 19.64 11.49
C SER A 35 -14.25 20.73 11.65
N ASP A 36 -14.17 21.66 10.69
CA ASP A 36 -14.07 23.12 10.92
C ASP A 36 -13.86 23.85 9.58
N GLU A 37 -14.94 24.00 8.83
CA GLU A 37 -15.01 25.06 7.80
C GLU A 37 -16.33 25.82 7.97
N ALA A 38 -16.33 26.78 8.90
CA ALA A 38 -17.33 27.83 8.97
C ALA A 38 -16.66 29.15 8.58
N THR A 39 -16.96 29.61 7.37
CA THR A 39 -16.58 30.93 6.84
C THR A 39 -17.16 32.03 7.73
N PRO A 40 -16.38 32.93 8.37
CA PRO A 40 -16.95 34.10 9.00
C PRO A 40 -16.93 35.26 8.00
N THR A 41 -18.11 35.70 7.61
CA THR A 41 -18.33 36.98 6.92
C THR A 41 -17.90 38.14 7.82
N HIS A 42 -17.15 39.08 7.25
CA HIS A 42 -16.75 40.34 7.85
C HIS A 42 -17.93 41.12 8.47
N GLU A 43 -17.79 41.53 9.73
CA GLU A 43 -18.46 42.73 10.27
C GLU A 43 -17.41 43.67 10.86
N GLU A 44 -17.44 44.90 10.37
CA GLU A 44 -16.62 46.04 10.77
C GLU A 44 -17.30 46.79 11.92
N LYS A 45 -16.58 47.05 13.03
CA LYS A 45 -16.90 48.19 13.92
C LYS A 45 -15.71 48.68 14.76
N SER A 46 -15.16 49.81 14.32
CA SER A 46 -14.82 51.04 15.05
C SER A 46 -14.46 51.00 16.56
N ASP A 47 -13.31 51.64 16.81
CA ASP A 47 -12.96 52.55 17.92
C ASP A 47 -12.16 52.10 19.16
N ALA A 48 -11.03 52.82 19.30
CA ALA A 48 -10.44 53.42 20.50
C ALA A 48 -9.76 52.53 21.57
N GLY A 49 -8.42 52.53 21.53
CA GLY A 49 -7.60 53.08 22.61
C GLY A 49 -7.28 52.23 23.85
N HIS A 50 -6.00 52.35 24.24
CA HIS A 50 -5.38 52.08 25.55
C HIS A 50 -4.90 50.67 25.88
N GLY A 51 -3.62 50.64 26.31
CA GLY A 51 -3.33 50.11 27.64
C GLY A 51 -2.58 48.77 27.66
N GLU A 52 -1.28 48.88 27.90
CA GLU A 52 -0.36 47.83 28.32
C GLU A 52 -0.83 47.16 29.63
N ALA A 53 -0.78 45.81 29.67
CA ALA A 53 -0.43 44.93 30.79
C ALA A 53 -1.20 43.58 30.75
N ALA A 54 -0.49 42.50 30.41
CA ALA A 54 -0.89 41.15 30.81
C ALA A 54 -0.66 40.97 32.32
N PRO A 55 -1.49 40.19 33.04
CA PRO A 55 -1.11 38.78 33.21
C PRO A 55 -2.27 37.76 33.34
N SER A 56 -1.87 36.51 33.12
CA SER A 56 -2.42 35.24 33.67
C SER A 56 -3.85 34.83 33.32
N GLY A 57 -3.95 33.66 32.71
CA GLY A 57 -5.20 32.92 32.53
C GLY A 57 -4.97 31.70 31.65
N GLU A 58 -4.38 30.66 32.22
CA GLU A 58 -4.21 29.34 31.63
C GLU A 58 -5.51 28.86 30.96
N LYS A 59 -5.41 28.47 29.68
CA LYS A 59 -6.20 27.36 29.15
C LYS A 59 -5.23 26.47 28.38
N HIS A 60 -4.96 25.32 28.98
CA HIS A 60 -4.30 24.19 28.36
C HIS A 60 -4.95 23.90 27.00
N ALA A 61 -4.24 24.24 25.93
CA ALA A 61 -4.37 23.58 24.65
C ALA A 61 -3.18 22.64 24.55
N GLU A 62 -3.35 21.46 25.12
CA GLU A 62 -2.49 20.31 24.87
C GLU A 62 -2.81 19.80 23.46
N GLU A 63 -2.22 20.44 22.45
CA GLU A 63 -1.92 19.78 21.18
C GLU A 63 -0.49 20.17 20.80
N GLU A 64 0.44 19.72 21.65
CA GLU A 64 1.84 19.72 21.30
C GLU A 64 2.11 18.64 20.26
N HIS A 65 2.46 19.11 19.06
CA HIS A 65 3.30 18.45 18.07
C HIS A 65 4.47 17.69 18.73
N GLY A 66 4.22 16.44 19.10
CA GLY A 66 5.25 15.45 19.50
C GLY A 66 5.89 14.77 18.29
N GLY A 67 6.40 15.56 17.34
CA GLY A 67 7.31 15.06 16.30
C GLY A 67 8.61 14.58 16.95
N GLY A 68 9.07 13.36 16.69
CA GLY A 68 10.07 13.25 15.64
C GLY A 68 10.67 11.86 15.43
N HIS A 69 10.12 10.79 16.03
CA HIS A 69 10.55 9.41 15.77
C HIS A 69 9.43 8.38 15.94
N GLY A 70 8.59 8.52 16.97
CA GLY A 70 7.50 7.58 17.25
C GLY A 70 6.45 7.52 16.13
N GLY A 71 6.04 8.68 15.61
CA GLY A 71 5.08 8.76 14.50
C GLY A 71 5.62 8.14 13.21
N VAL A 72 6.91 8.31 12.92
CA VAL A 72 7.55 7.68 11.75
C VAL A 72 7.57 6.16 11.91
N MET A 73 7.94 5.65 13.09
CA MET A 73 8.01 4.22 13.32
C MET A 73 6.63 3.54 13.27
N LEU A 74 5.60 4.19 13.80
CA LEU A 74 4.21 3.75 13.68
C LEU A 74 3.76 3.67 12.21
N LYS A 75 4.05 4.72 11.42
CA LYS A 75 3.75 4.73 9.97
C LYS A 75 4.45 3.59 9.24
N VAL A 76 5.74 3.35 9.52
CA VAL A 76 6.52 2.28 8.89
C VAL A 76 6.00 0.90 9.27
N LEU A 77 5.75 0.65 10.57
CA LEU A 77 5.23 -0.63 11.03
C LEU A 77 3.85 -0.91 10.42
N PHE A 78 2.99 0.09 10.36
CA PHE A 78 1.68 -0.01 9.73
C PHE A 78 1.80 -0.32 8.23
N ALA A 79 2.70 0.36 7.51
CA ALA A 79 2.98 0.07 6.10
C ALA A 79 3.51 -1.37 5.89
N ILE A 80 4.46 -1.83 6.70
CA ILE A 80 4.97 -3.21 6.63
C ILE A 80 3.85 -4.22 6.89
N ILE A 81 3.03 -4.00 7.92
CA ILE A 81 1.89 -4.88 8.23
C ILE A 81 0.94 -4.95 7.03
N LEU A 82 0.63 -3.82 6.40
CA LEU A 82 -0.26 -3.78 5.24
C LEU A 82 0.35 -4.47 4.02
N ILE A 83 1.63 -4.25 3.72
CA ILE A 83 2.34 -4.91 2.62
C ILE A 83 2.40 -6.42 2.86
N LEU A 84 2.75 -6.87 4.07
CA LEU A 84 2.79 -8.30 4.42
C LEU A 84 1.40 -8.93 4.39
N PHE A 85 0.38 -8.21 4.85
CA PHE A 85 -1.00 -8.67 4.79
C PHE A 85 -1.47 -8.85 3.35
N ALA A 86 -1.19 -7.88 2.48
CA ALA A 86 -1.54 -7.95 1.07
C ALA A 86 -0.79 -9.09 0.35
N ALA A 87 0.52 -9.24 0.59
CA ALA A 87 1.32 -10.33 0.05
C ALA A 87 0.75 -11.68 0.48
N LYS A 88 0.48 -11.85 1.79
CA LYS A 88 -0.06 -13.10 2.36
C LYS A 88 -1.44 -13.44 1.81
N LEU A 89 -2.30 -12.44 1.63
CA LEU A 89 -3.60 -12.62 1.00
C LEU A 89 -3.46 -13.07 -0.46
N GLY A 90 -2.55 -12.45 -1.21
CA GLY A 90 -2.23 -12.82 -2.59
C GLY A 90 -1.72 -14.26 -2.70
N GLY A 91 -0.77 -14.63 -1.83
CA GLY A 91 -0.22 -15.99 -1.76
C GLY A 91 -1.29 -17.04 -1.46
N GLU A 92 -2.13 -16.81 -0.44
CA GLU A 92 -3.19 -17.75 -0.08
C GLU A 92 -4.23 -17.91 -1.20
N VAL A 93 -4.56 -16.84 -1.91
CA VAL A 93 -5.46 -16.90 -3.08
C VAL A 93 -4.88 -17.77 -4.19
N PHE A 94 -3.58 -17.66 -4.48
CA PHE A 94 -2.92 -18.43 -5.53
C PHE A 94 -2.69 -19.89 -5.15
N GLU A 95 -2.37 -20.18 -3.89
CA GLU A 95 -2.28 -21.55 -3.38
C GLU A 95 -3.62 -22.29 -3.50
N ARG A 96 -4.74 -21.61 -3.23
CA ARG A 96 -6.09 -22.18 -3.42
C ARG A 96 -6.39 -22.53 -4.88
N MET A 97 -5.70 -21.91 -5.83
CA MET A 97 -5.80 -22.22 -7.26
C MET A 97 -4.79 -23.28 -7.73
N ASN A 98 -4.06 -23.92 -6.80
CA ASN A 98 -2.94 -24.82 -7.08
C ASN A 98 -1.79 -24.15 -7.85
N GLN A 99 -1.56 -22.86 -7.63
CA GLN A 99 -0.38 -22.15 -8.11
C GLN A 99 0.61 -21.97 -6.95
N PRO A 100 1.93 -21.87 -7.23
CA PRO A 100 2.90 -21.46 -6.22
C PRO A 100 2.50 -20.12 -5.57
N GLY A 101 2.50 -20.05 -4.24
CA GLY A 101 2.07 -18.86 -3.48
C GLY A 101 2.86 -17.60 -3.84
N VAL A 102 4.16 -17.76 -4.16
CA VAL A 102 5.06 -16.68 -4.59
C VAL A 102 4.51 -15.91 -5.80
N ILE A 103 3.79 -16.57 -6.71
CA ILE A 103 3.17 -15.90 -7.87
C ILE A 103 2.10 -14.90 -7.40
N GLY A 104 1.31 -15.27 -6.40
CA GLY A 104 0.28 -14.42 -5.84
C GLY A 104 0.84 -13.24 -5.05
N GLU A 105 1.89 -13.49 -4.27
CA GLU A 105 2.63 -12.45 -3.52
C GLU A 105 3.22 -11.40 -4.46
N LEU A 106 3.93 -11.85 -5.52
CA LEU A 106 4.55 -10.98 -6.52
C LEU A 106 3.50 -10.19 -7.31
N LEU A 107 2.43 -10.85 -7.76
CA LEU A 107 1.38 -10.19 -8.54
C LEU A 107 0.69 -9.11 -7.72
N PHE A 108 0.32 -9.38 -6.47
CA PHE A 108 -0.27 -8.37 -5.59
C PHE A 108 0.70 -7.22 -5.31
N GLY A 109 1.99 -7.51 -5.08
CA GLY A 109 3.03 -6.49 -4.94
C GLY A 109 3.16 -5.58 -6.17
N VAL A 110 3.18 -6.17 -7.38
CA VAL A 110 3.23 -5.43 -8.65
C VAL A 110 1.96 -4.61 -8.87
N LEU A 111 0.79 -5.16 -8.56
CA LEU A 111 -0.49 -4.44 -8.68
C LEU A 111 -0.51 -3.24 -7.72
N ILE A 112 -0.28 -3.45 -6.42
CA ILE A 112 -0.27 -2.38 -5.41
C ILE A 112 0.80 -1.34 -5.74
N GLY A 113 2.01 -1.76 -6.12
CA GLY A 113 3.10 -0.86 -6.48
C GLY A 113 2.77 0.04 -7.68
N ASN A 114 2.02 -0.46 -8.67
CA ASN A 114 1.69 0.28 -9.89
C ASN A 114 0.32 0.99 -9.84
N VAL A 115 -0.46 0.83 -8.77
CA VAL A 115 -1.78 1.45 -8.64
C VAL A 115 -1.76 2.96 -8.75
N GLY A 116 -0.77 3.66 -8.16
CA GLY A 116 -0.65 5.12 -8.30
C GLY A 116 -0.53 5.55 -9.77
N LEU A 117 0.22 4.78 -10.58
CA LEU A 117 0.37 5.03 -12.02
C LEU A 117 -0.92 4.69 -12.79
N LEU A 118 -1.61 3.62 -12.41
CA LEU A 118 -2.90 3.24 -13.00
C LEU A 118 -3.99 4.27 -12.65
N CYS A 119 -3.93 4.87 -11.47
CA CYS A 119 -4.81 5.94 -11.01
C CYS A 119 -4.61 7.22 -11.83
N LEU A 120 -3.36 7.61 -12.14
CA LEU A 120 -3.15 8.75 -13.04
C LEU A 120 -3.67 8.50 -14.46
N MET A 121 -3.67 7.25 -14.93
CA MET A 121 -4.13 6.91 -16.29
C MET A 121 -5.66 6.70 -16.39
N TYR A 122 -6.30 6.10 -15.39
CA TYR A 122 -7.70 5.67 -15.41
C TYR A 122 -8.57 6.21 -14.24
N GLY A 123 -7.97 6.96 -13.31
CA GLY A 123 -8.61 7.40 -12.07
C GLY A 123 -9.46 8.67 -12.17
N GLY A 124 -9.34 9.45 -13.26
CA GLY A 124 -10.08 10.70 -13.41
C GLY A 124 -11.62 10.57 -13.44
N SER A 125 -12.16 9.37 -13.64
CA SER A 125 -13.60 9.09 -13.65
C SER A 125 -14.08 8.15 -12.54
N ASN A 126 -13.17 7.64 -11.68
CA ASN A 126 -13.47 6.61 -10.70
C ASN A 126 -13.00 7.04 -9.29
N GLU A 127 -13.91 7.57 -8.48
CA GLU A 127 -13.62 8.03 -7.11
C GLU A 127 -12.98 6.94 -6.22
N TYR A 128 -13.36 5.67 -6.43
CA TYR A 128 -12.78 4.52 -5.73
C TYR A 128 -11.29 4.27 -6.05
N LEU A 129 -10.87 4.53 -7.29
CA LEU A 129 -9.45 4.36 -7.67
C LEU A 129 -8.60 5.53 -7.15
N ALA A 130 -9.18 6.74 -7.09
CA ALA A 130 -8.51 7.94 -6.57
C ALA A 130 -8.09 7.76 -5.11
N GLY A 131 -9.02 7.35 -4.24
CA GLY A 131 -8.71 7.12 -2.82
C GLY A 131 -7.69 6.00 -2.58
N PHE A 132 -7.69 4.95 -3.42
CA PHE A 132 -6.68 3.89 -3.33
C PHE A 132 -5.31 4.34 -3.84
N GLY A 133 -5.25 5.24 -4.82
CA GLY A 133 -4.02 5.90 -5.27
C GLY A 133 -3.36 6.71 -4.16
N GLU A 134 -4.13 7.57 -3.49
CA GLU A 134 -3.65 8.38 -2.35
C GLU A 134 -3.15 7.51 -1.18
N PHE A 135 -3.84 6.40 -0.90
CA PHE A 135 -3.37 5.40 0.06
C PHE A 135 -2.02 4.79 -0.36
N VAL A 136 -1.86 4.36 -1.61
CA VAL A 136 -0.56 3.82 -2.05
C VAL A 136 0.54 4.88 -2.04
N ASP A 137 0.21 6.13 -2.36
CA ASP A 137 1.18 7.23 -2.36
C ASP A 137 1.63 7.60 -0.94
N TRP A 138 0.75 7.47 0.07
CA TRP A 138 1.15 7.52 1.49
C TRP A 138 2.27 6.50 1.80
N MET A 139 2.23 5.29 1.22
CA MET A 139 3.27 4.28 1.41
C MET A 139 4.60 4.59 0.69
N LYS A 140 4.60 5.49 -0.28
CA LYS A 140 5.77 5.84 -1.12
C LYS A 140 6.46 7.14 -0.71
N GLU A 141 6.06 7.70 0.43
CA GLU A 141 6.68 8.91 0.94
C GLU A 141 8.19 8.67 1.14
N LYS A 142 9.01 9.55 0.54
CA LYS A 142 10.46 9.35 0.41
C LYS A 142 11.22 9.25 1.73
N ASP A 143 10.61 9.66 2.83
CA ASP A 143 11.23 9.64 4.16
C ASP A 143 11.06 8.29 4.87
N MET A 144 10.34 7.33 4.28
CA MET A 144 10.17 6.00 4.87
C MET A 144 11.29 5.03 4.44
N PRO A 145 11.90 4.27 5.37
CA PRO A 145 12.96 3.30 5.09
C PRO A 145 12.47 2.02 4.37
N ILE A 146 11.29 2.04 3.75
CA ILE A 146 10.70 0.89 3.06
C ILE A 146 11.52 0.52 1.82
N ASP A 147 12.10 1.51 1.12
CA ASP A 147 12.94 1.29 -0.05
C ASP A 147 14.18 0.45 0.28
N VAL A 148 14.82 0.74 1.43
CA VAL A 148 15.98 -0.03 1.90
C VAL A 148 15.58 -1.46 2.24
N LEU A 149 14.41 -1.65 2.87
CA LEU A 149 13.90 -2.99 3.17
C LEU A 149 13.56 -3.76 1.89
N ALA A 150 13.02 -3.09 0.87
CA ALA A 150 12.73 -3.69 -0.43
C ALA A 150 14.02 -4.09 -1.16
N GLU A 151 15.04 -3.24 -1.14
CA GLU A 151 16.36 -3.54 -1.73
C GLU A 151 17.00 -4.75 -1.05
N ILE A 152 17.01 -4.79 0.29
CA ILE A 152 17.50 -5.93 1.06
C ILE A 152 16.69 -7.19 0.74
N GLY A 153 15.36 -7.09 0.66
CA GLY A 153 14.49 -8.19 0.30
C GLY A 153 14.80 -8.76 -1.09
N VAL A 154 14.95 -7.91 -2.10
CA VAL A 154 15.32 -8.32 -3.47
C VAL A 154 16.71 -8.97 -3.48
N ILE A 155 17.68 -8.43 -2.74
CA ILE A 155 19.01 -9.03 -2.61
C ILE A 155 18.90 -10.43 -2.01
N PHE A 156 18.15 -10.62 -0.93
CA PHE A 156 17.94 -11.94 -0.33
C PHE A 156 17.25 -12.91 -1.28
N LEU A 157 16.23 -12.48 -2.03
CA LEU A 157 15.56 -13.32 -3.03
C LEU A 157 16.51 -13.74 -4.16
N LEU A 158 17.28 -12.81 -4.73
CA LEU A 158 18.25 -13.12 -5.78
C LEU A 158 19.37 -14.01 -5.26
N PHE A 159 19.78 -13.83 -4.00
CA PHE A 159 20.77 -14.68 -3.34
C PHE A 159 20.25 -16.09 -3.10
N GLU A 160 19.03 -16.24 -2.57
CA GLU A 160 18.36 -17.53 -2.35
C GLU A 160 18.24 -18.31 -3.66
N VAL A 161 17.72 -17.67 -4.70
CA VAL A 161 17.62 -18.27 -6.04
C VAL A 161 19.01 -18.65 -6.57
N GLY A 162 20.02 -17.80 -6.34
CA GLY A 162 21.40 -18.07 -6.73
C GLY A 162 22.03 -19.28 -6.01
N LEU A 163 21.72 -19.47 -4.72
CA LEU A 163 22.19 -20.62 -3.94
C LEU A 163 21.46 -21.92 -4.28
N GLU A 164 20.17 -21.85 -4.63
CA GLU A 164 19.37 -23.02 -5.01
C GLU A 164 19.67 -23.48 -6.45
N THR A 165 20.12 -22.58 -7.32
CA THR A 165 20.40 -22.88 -8.74
C THR A 165 21.65 -23.74 -8.92
N ASN A 166 21.49 -24.90 -9.57
CA ASN A 166 22.62 -25.75 -9.95
C ASN A 166 23.34 -25.20 -11.20
N VAL A 167 24.44 -24.49 -10.98
CA VAL A 167 25.25 -23.88 -12.07
C VAL A 167 25.69 -24.90 -13.11
N LYS A 168 26.02 -26.13 -12.69
CA LYS A 168 26.50 -27.18 -13.61
C LYS A 168 25.40 -27.65 -14.57
N GLU A 169 24.16 -27.74 -14.10
CA GLU A 169 23.01 -28.08 -14.93
C GLU A 169 22.68 -26.94 -15.90
N MET A 170 22.71 -25.69 -15.43
CA MET A 170 22.49 -24.50 -16.27
C MET A 170 23.55 -24.36 -17.38
N MET A 171 24.82 -24.66 -17.08
CA MET A 171 25.91 -24.62 -18.07
C MET A 171 25.71 -25.64 -19.21
N SER A 172 25.03 -26.76 -18.97
CA SER A 172 24.82 -27.81 -19.98
C SER A 172 23.92 -27.36 -21.15
N VAL A 173 23.08 -26.34 -20.93
CA VAL A 173 22.15 -25.77 -21.92
C VAL A 173 22.54 -24.36 -22.37
N GLY A 174 23.73 -23.89 -22.00
CA GLY A 174 24.15 -22.49 -22.15
C GLY A 174 24.18 -21.96 -23.59
N LEU A 175 24.59 -22.78 -24.58
CA LEU A 175 24.62 -22.33 -25.98
C LEU A 175 23.22 -22.18 -26.57
N SER A 176 22.29 -23.09 -26.22
CA SER A 176 20.90 -23.02 -26.66
C SER A 176 20.18 -21.84 -26.02
N SER A 177 20.39 -21.58 -24.73
CA SER A 177 19.79 -20.43 -24.04
C SER A 177 20.37 -19.09 -24.51
N LEU A 178 21.67 -19.00 -24.80
CA LEU A 178 22.31 -17.80 -25.35
C LEU A 178 21.72 -17.41 -26.70
N LEU A 179 21.57 -18.37 -27.62
CA LEU A 179 20.98 -18.12 -28.94
C LEU A 179 19.52 -17.69 -28.81
N VAL A 180 18.72 -18.37 -27.99
CA VAL A 180 17.32 -18.00 -27.75
C VAL A 180 17.20 -16.60 -27.13
N ALA A 181 18.07 -16.23 -26.19
CA ALA A 181 18.09 -14.90 -25.61
C ALA A 181 18.47 -13.81 -26.63
N LEU A 182 19.50 -14.04 -27.44
CA LEU A 182 19.90 -13.10 -28.50
C LEU A 182 18.78 -12.91 -29.52
N PHE A 183 18.18 -14.00 -30.02
CA PHE A 183 17.07 -13.90 -30.95
C PHE A 183 15.82 -13.28 -30.30
N GLY A 184 15.50 -13.61 -29.05
CA GLY A 184 14.37 -13.04 -28.31
C GLY A 184 14.51 -11.53 -28.02
N VAL A 185 15.74 -11.02 -27.90
CA VAL A 185 16.00 -9.57 -27.75
C VAL A 185 16.02 -8.85 -29.11
N ILE A 186 16.48 -9.51 -30.17
CA ILE A 186 16.62 -8.90 -31.51
C ILE A 186 15.29 -8.92 -32.30
N VAL A 187 14.46 -9.96 -32.13
CA VAL A 187 13.24 -10.17 -32.93
C VAL A 187 12.00 -9.43 -32.42
N PRO A 188 12.00 -8.98 -31.14
CA PRO A 188 10.90 -9.10 -30.15
C PRO A 188 9.53 -9.59 -30.63
#